data_AF-A0A961IJP7-F1
#
_entry.id   AF-A0A961IJP7-F1
#
_cell.length_a   1.000
_cell.length_b   1.000
_cell.length_c   1.000
_cell.angle_alpha   90.00
_cell.angle_beta   90.00
_cell.angle_gamma   90.00
#
_symmetry.space_group_name_H-M   'P 1'
#
loop_
_entity.id
_entity.type
_entity.pdbx_description
1 polymer ?
#
loop_
_entity_poly.entity_id
_entity_poly.type
_entity_poly.pdbx_seq_one_letter_code
_entity_poly.pdbx_strand_id
1 'polypeptide(L)'
;MHKKNHKSAAHYGKHWQRYRPGEDGPVVESATERIQAPPGLLRVCAYHIDFDERPTLFQDVRHADEAAFICRRFRAATVGFNVDYAEAFDEKGNLIEHNRPY
;
A
#
# COMPACT_ATOMS: atom_id res chain seq x y z
N MET A 1 26.61 -13.07 -9.42
CA MET A 1 25.20 -13.41 -9.78
C MET A 1 24.31 -13.11 -8.59
N HIS A 2 23.62 -11.96 -8.56
CA HIS A 2 22.69 -11.63 -7.48
C HIS A 2 21.36 -12.36 -7.73
N LYS A 3 21.08 -13.43 -6.97
CA LYS A 3 19.75 -14.06 -6.96
C LYS A 3 18.78 -13.07 -6.29
N LYS A 4 17.99 -12.35 -7.09
CA LYS A 4 16.86 -11.58 -6.55
C LYS A 4 15.84 -12.59 -6.02
N ASN A 5 15.77 -12.72 -4.70
CA ASN A 5 14.71 -13.47 -4.03
C ASN A 5 13.39 -12.73 -4.25
N HIS A 6 12.72 -13.01 -5.37
CA HIS A 6 11.36 -12.54 -5.60
C HIS A 6 10.42 -13.30 -4.66
N LYS A 7 10.14 -12.69 -3.51
CA LYS A 7 9.11 -13.17 -2.59
C LYS A 7 7.75 -13.12 -3.30
N SER A 8 6.98 -14.20 -3.24
CA SER A 8 5.65 -14.28 -3.86
C SER A 8 4.65 -13.38 -3.13
N ALA A 9 3.63 -12.87 -3.84
CA ALA A 9 2.56 -12.04 -3.27
C ALA A 9 1.88 -12.66 -2.02
N ALA A 10 1.71 -13.98 -1.97
CA ALA A 10 1.17 -14.70 -0.81
C ALA A 10 2.04 -14.59 0.47
N HIS A 11 3.36 -14.34 0.32
CA HIS A 11 4.25 -14.07 1.46
C HIS A 11 3.92 -12.70 2.09
N TYR A 12 3.51 -11.74 1.26
CA TYR A 12 3.17 -10.38 1.69
C TYR A 12 1.78 -10.25 2.30
N GLY A 13 0.87 -11.16 1.98
CA GLY A 13 -0.49 -11.22 2.55
C GLY A 13 -0.55 -11.22 4.08
N LYS A 14 0.51 -11.71 4.75
CA LYS A 14 0.59 -11.76 6.22
C LYS A 14 0.99 -10.45 6.88
N HIS A 15 1.42 -9.45 6.11
CA HIS A 15 1.96 -8.19 6.62
C HIS A 15 1.00 -7.00 6.43
N TRP A 16 -0.18 -7.24 5.86
CA TRP A 16 -1.22 -6.23 5.73
C TRP A 16 -1.88 -5.94 7.08
N GLN A 17 -1.99 -4.67 7.37
CA GLN A 17 -2.68 -4.14 8.54
C GLN A 17 -3.96 -3.45 8.07
N ARG A 18 -5.03 -3.58 8.85
CA ARG A 18 -6.27 -2.84 8.59
C ARG A 18 -6.02 -1.38 8.91
N TYR A 19 -6.30 -0.50 7.96
CA TYR A 19 -6.13 0.92 8.20
C TYR A 19 -7.18 1.42 9.21
N ARG A 20 -6.72 2.04 10.30
CA ARG A 20 -7.57 2.68 11.29
C ARG A 20 -7.33 4.18 11.29
N PRO A 21 -8.33 4.99 10.91
CA PRO A 21 -8.22 6.44 10.96
C PRO A 21 -7.81 6.91 12.37
N GLY A 22 -6.78 7.75 12.46
CA GLY A 22 -6.33 8.38 13.71
C GLY A 22 -5.28 7.61 14.51
N GLU A 23 -5.19 6.28 14.33
CA GLU A 23 -4.13 5.46 14.95
C GLU A 23 -2.94 5.27 13.99
N ASP A 24 -3.22 4.93 12.73
CA ASP A 24 -2.20 4.57 11.74
C ASP A 24 -1.71 5.76 10.89
N GLY A 25 -2.29 6.94 11.14
CA GLY A 25 -2.08 8.18 10.41
C GLY A 25 -3.19 9.19 10.75
N PRO A 26 -3.05 10.47 10.36
CA PRO A 26 -4.08 11.47 10.62
C PRO A 26 -5.46 11.01 10.12
N VAL A 27 -6.52 11.26 10.90
CA VAL A 27 -7.91 11.13 10.42
C VAL A 27 -8.11 12.24 9.39
N VAL A 28 -8.30 11.89 8.12
CA VAL A 28 -8.41 12.91 7.07
C VAL A 28 -9.86 13.04 6.58
N GLU A 29 -10.37 14.28 6.61
CA GLU A 29 -11.68 14.69 6.05
C GLU A 29 -11.56 15.23 4.61
N SER A 30 -10.38 15.17 3.99
CA SER A 30 -10.07 15.75 2.68
C SER A 30 -9.02 14.94 1.92
N ALA A 31 -9.21 14.75 0.60
CA ALA A 31 -8.34 13.99 -0.31
C ALA A 31 -6.88 14.50 -0.45
N THR A 32 -6.43 15.45 0.36
CA THR A 32 -5.16 16.18 0.19
C THR A 32 -4.20 16.12 1.38
N GLU A 33 -4.58 15.61 2.56
CA GLU A 33 -3.56 15.23 3.56
C GLU A 33 -3.05 13.84 3.21
N ARG A 34 -1.85 13.84 2.63
CA ARG A 34 -1.25 12.68 1.97
C ARG A 34 -0.99 11.58 3.00
N ILE A 35 -1.35 10.35 2.66
CA ILE A 35 -0.87 9.17 3.39
C ILE A 35 0.66 9.22 3.41
N GLN A 36 1.25 9.18 4.60
CA GLN A 36 2.70 9.19 4.77
C GLN A 36 3.17 7.83 5.26
N ALA A 37 4.32 7.41 4.75
CA ALA A 37 5.04 6.28 5.31
C ALA A 37 5.82 6.67 6.57
N PRO A 38 6.11 5.73 7.49
CA PRO A 38 7.07 5.98 8.55
C PRO A 38 8.45 6.35 8.00
N PRO A 39 9.28 7.09 8.76
CA PRO A 39 10.62 7.50 8.31
C PRO A 39 11.45 6.33 7.76
N GLY A 40 12.00 6.51 6.56
CA GLY A 40 12.81 5.50 5.89
C GLY A 40 12.05 4.26 5.36
N LEU A 41 10.72 4.30 5.36
CA LEU A 41 9.86 3.28 4.76
C LEU A 41 9.02 3.86 3.62
N LEU A 42 8.39 2.96 2.88
CA LEU A 42 7.31 3.23 1.94
C LEU A 42 6.05 2.56 2.45
N ARG A 43 4.90 3.20 2.28
CA ARG A 43 3.61 2.67 2.70
C ARG A 43 2.79 2.31 1.48
N VAL A 44 2.54 1.02 1.30
CA VAL A 44 1.64 0.51 0.27
C VAL A 44 0.25 0.43 0.86
N CYS A 45 -0.70 1.10 0.24
CA CYS A 45 -2.10 1.15 0.61
C CYS A 45 -2.94 0.42 -0.42
N ALA A 46 -3.92 -0.37 0.03
CA ALA A 46 -4.90 -1.03 -0.82
C ALA A 46 -6.28 -0.43 -0.58
N TYR A 47 -7.00 -0.19 -1.66
CA TYR A 47 -8.24 0.58 -1.68
C TYR A 47 -9.37 -0.20 -2.31
N HIS A 48 -10.60 0.14 -1.93
CA HIS A 48 -11.80 -0.25 -2.64
C HIS A 48 -12.29 0.95 -3.44
N ILE A 49 -12.62 0.78 -4.72
CA ILE A 49 -12.93 1.90 -5.63
C ILE A 49 -14.18 2.66 -5.20
N ASP A 50 -15.16 1.95 -4.63
CA ASP A 50 -16.39 2.53 -4.08
C ASP A 50 -16.16 3.35 -2.79
N PHE A 51 -14.99 3.23 -2.15
CA PHE A 51 -14.64 3.89 -0.89
C PHE A 51 -13.34 4.70 -1.01
N ASP A 52 -13.17 5.39 -2.16
CA ASP A 52 -11.96 6.10 -2.62
C ASP A 52 -11.37 7.15 -1.67
N GLU A 53 -12.06 7.43 -0.57
CA GLU A 53 -11.62 8.41 0.43
C GLU A 53 -10.51 7.86 1.33
N ARG A 54 -10.43 6.53 1.53
CA ARG A 54 -9.52 5.92 2.51
C ARG A 54 -9.02 4.53 2.10
N PRO A 55 -7.75 4.19 2.41
CA PRO A 55 -7.26 2.85 2.22
C PRO A 55 -7.97 1.87 3.16
N THR A 56 -8.25 0.68 2.67
CA THR A 56 -8.79 -0.43 3.47
C THR A 56 -7.68 -1.08 4.30
N LEU A 57 -6.50 -1.21 3.69
CA LEU A 57 -5.34 -1.87 4.27
C LEU A 57 -4.08 -1.10 3.93
N PHE A 58 -3.04 -1.30 4.74
CA PHE A 58 -1.71 -0.84 4.42
C PHE A 58 -0.63 -1.86 4.78
N GLN A 59 0.52 -1.72 4.16
CA GLN A 59 1.74 -2.47 4.46
C GLN A 59 2.95 -1.55 4.28
N ASP A 60 3.81 -1.50 5.29
CA ASP A 60 5.05 -0.74 5.21
C ASP A 60 6.20 -1.63 4.69
N VAL A 61 6.99 -1.10 3.76
CA VAL A 61 8.10 -1.80 3.08
C VAL A 61 9.33 -0.89 2.99
N ARG A 62 10.52 -1.48 2.82
CA ARG A 62 11.79 -0.71 2.82
C ARG A 62 12.24 -0.27 1.43
N HIS A 63 11.78 -0.94 0.39
CA HIS A 63 12.35 -0.78 -0.94
C HIS A 63 11.29 -0.51 -2.00
N ALA A 64 11.60 0.38 -2.94
CA ALA A 64 10.67 0.78 -3.99
C ALA A 64 10.34 -0.35 -4.96
N ASP A 65 11.27 -1.27 -5.21
CA ASP A 65 11.03 -2.46 -6.05
C ASP A 65 10.03 -3.43 -5.40
N GLU A 66 10.09 -3.57 -4.08
CA GLU A 66 9.12 -4.32 -3.28
C GLU A 66 7.74 -3.65 -3.29
N ALA A 67 7.68 -2.34 -3.06
CA ALA A 67 6.44 -1.56 -3.16
C ALA A 67 5.79 -1.72 -4.55
N ALA A 68 6.60 -1.60 -5.61
CA ALA A 68 6.11 -1.73 -6.97
C ALA A 68 5.63 -3.13 -7.32
N PHE A 69 6.33 -4.15 -6.82
CA PHE A 69 5.88 -5.52 -6.96
C PHE A 69 4.53 -5.75 -6.28
N ILE A 70 4.35 -5.24 -5.06
CA ILE A 70 3.09 -5.37 -4.30
C ILE A 70 1.97 -4.62 -5.02
N CYS A 71 2.15 -3.37 -5.45
CA CYS A 71 1.13 -2.62 -6.19
C CYS A 71 0.67 -3.37 -7.44
N ARG A 72 1.60 -3.93 -8.23
CA ARG A 72 1.26 -4.67 -9.46
C ARG A 72 0.62 -6.03 -9.20
N ARG A 73 0.88 -6.64 -8.04
CA ARG A 73 0.37 -7.97 -7.67
C ARG A 73 -0.61 -7.92 -6.51
N PHE A 74 -1.21 -6.76 -6.24
CA PHE A 74 -1.96 -6.52 -5.00
C PHE A 74 -3.11 -7.52 -4.83
N ARG A 75 -3.86 -7.87 -5.89
CA ARG A 75 -4.93 -8.90 -5.81
C ARG A 75 -4.44 -10.27 -5.34
N ALA A 76 -3.21 -10.64 -5.72
CA ALA A 76 -2.57 -11.87 -5.24
C ALA A 76 -1.91 -11.69 -3.86
N ALA A 77 -1.71 -10.46 -3.41
CA ALA A 77 -1.13 -10.13 -2.11
C ALA A 77 -2.20 -9.94 -1.03
N THR A 78 -3.40 -9.48 -1.37
CA THR A 78 -4.49 -9.18 -0.44
C THR A 78 -5.53 -10.29 -0.40
N VAL A 79 -5.16 -11.54 -0.66
CA VAL A 79 -6.07 -12.70 -0.78
C VAL A 79 -7.10 -12.69 0.37
N GLY A 80 -8.38 -12.54 0.03
CA GLY A 80 -9.50 -12.49 0.98
C GLY A 80 -10.00 -11.09 1.35
N PHE A 81 -9.29 -10.03 0.97
CA PHE A 81 -9.75 -8.65 1.10
C PHE A 81 -10.33 -8.16 -0.22
N ASN A 82 -11.54 -7.59 -0.16
CA ASN A 82 -12.20 -6.96 -1.31
C ASN A 82 -11.58 -5.59 -1.56
N VAL A 83 -10.53 -5.53 -2.38
CA VAL A 83 -9.81 -4.31 -2.77
C VAL A 83 -9.56 -4.31 -4.28
N ASP A 84 -9.52 -3.14 -4.88
CA ASP A 84 -9.57 -2.90 -6.33
C ASP A 84 -8.27 -2.38 -6.92
N TYR A 85 -7.47 -1.68 -6.11
CA TYR A 85 -6.17 -1.15 -6.50
C TYR A 85 -5.28 -0.92 -5.30
N ALA A 86 -4.01 -0.63 -5.58
CA ALA A 86 -3.04 -0.26 -4.56
C ALA A 86 -2.12 0.87 -5.03
N GLU A 87 -1.68 1.68 -4.07
CA GLU A 87 -0.82 2.85 -4.25
C GLU A 87 0.27 2.85 -3.18
N ALA A 88 1.46 3.32 -3.51
CA ALA A 88 2.58 3.37 -2.60
C ALA A 88 3.04 4.82 -2.38
N PHE A 89 3.25 5.18 -1.11
CA PHE A 89 3.63 6.53 -0.69
C PHE A 89 4.97 6.54 0.04
N ASP A 90 5.73 7.63 -0.08
CA ASP A 90 6.92 7.89 0.73
C ASP A 90 6.59 8.60 2.06
N GLU A 91 7.62 8.90 2.85
CA GLU A 91 7.51 9.62 4.13
C GLU A 91 6.99 11.06 4.00
N LYS A 92 7.05 11.65 2.81
CA LYS A 92 6.49 12.97 2.48
C LYS A 92 5.08 12.87 1.90
N GLY A 93 4.58 11.64 1.77
CA GLY A 93 3.29 11.31 1.16
C GLY A 93 3.26 11.51 -0.35
N ASN A 94 4.40 11.53 -1.02
CA ASN A 94 4.43 11.50 -2.48
C ASN A 94 4.06 10.11 -2.96
N LEU A 95 3.22 10.05 -3.99
CA LEU A 95 2.92 8.82 -4.70
C LEU A 95 4.15 8.35 -5.47
N ILE A 96 4.60 7.13 -5.20
CA ILE A 96 5.80 6.51 -5.81
C ILE A 96 5.42 5.43 -6.82
N GLU A 97 4.32 4.72 -6.60
CA GLU A 97 3.78 3.73 -7.55
C GLU A 97 2.27 3.62 -7.37
N HIS A 98 1.55 3.29 -8.45
CA HIS A 98 0.12 3.04 -8.41
C HIS A 98 -0.29 1.96 -9.41
N ASN A 99 -1.40 1.29 -9.13
CA ASN A 99 -2.00 0.31 -10.04
C ASN A 99 -3.53 0.48 -10.10
N ARG A 100 -3.97 1.72 -10.27
CA ARG A 100 -5.39 2.08 -10.36
C ARG A 100 -5.92 1.68 -11.75
N PRO A 101 -7.04 0.94 -11.85
CA PRO A 101 -7.69 0.70 -13.14
C PRO A 101 -8.20 2.03 -13.69
N TYR A 102 -7.89 2.31 -14.97
CA TYR A 102 -8.37 3.50 -15.71
C TYR A 102 -9.89 3.50 -15.87
#